data_AF-J0PX82-F1
#
_entry.id   AF-J0PX82-F1
#
_cell.length_a   1.000
_cell.length_b   1.000
_cell.length_c   1.000
_cell.angle_alpha   90.00
_cell.angle_beta   90.00
_cell.angle_gamma   90.00
#
_symmetry.space_group_name_H-M   'P 1'
#
loop_
_entity.id
_entity.type
_entity.pdbx_description
1 polymer ?
#
loop_
_entity_poly.entity_id
_entity_poly.type
_entity_poly.pdbx_seq_one_letter_code
_entity_poly.pdbx_strand_id
1 'polypeptide(L)'
;MEYAVVENGVVTNIIIASEDYVHGFDGEAISSSEAQIGWTYKDGVFSPPVVDENTKQLSSTEMAETDAPVEPIKGPKEKLEQA
;
A
#
# COMPACT_ATOMS: atom_id res chain seq x y z
N MET A 1 4.18 14.95 9.14
CA MET A 1 5.45 14.22 9.35
C MET A 1 5.25 12.78 8.92
N GLU A 2 6.29 12.15 8.40
CA GLU A 2 6.29 10.73 8.04
C GLU A 2 6.86 9.92 9.21
N TYR A 3 6.20 8.81 9.53
CA TYR A 3 6.64 7.88 10.56
C TYR A 3 6.69 6.48 9.97
N ALA A 4 7.80 5.79 10.22
CA ALA A 4 7.96 4.38 9.95
C ALA A 4 7.46 3.57 11.15
N VAL A 5 6.52 2.68 10.92
CA VAL A 5 6.07 1.69 11.92
C VAL A 5 6.98 0.49 11.83
N VAL A 6 7.68 0.21 12.91
CA VAL A 6 8.65 -0.90 13.00
C VAL A 6 8.07 -2.03 13.82
N GLU A 7 8.04 -3.22 13.24
CA GLU A 7 7.68 -4.47 13.91
C GLU A 7 8.81 -5.48 13.72
N ASN A 8 9.28 -6.09 14.82
CA ASN A 8 10.40 -7.04 14.81
C ASN A 8 11.68 -6.51 14.13
N GLY A 9 11.92 -5.20 14.20
CA GLY A 9 13.08 -4.55 13.56
C GLY A 9 12.94 -4.35 12.04
N VAL A 10 11.74 -4.53 11.48
CA VAL A 10 11.46 -4.28 10.05
C VAL A 10 10.34 -3.25 9.93
N VAL A 11 10.48 -2.33 8.97
CA VAL A 11 9.46 -1.33 8.65
C VAL A 11 8.30 -2.02 7.95
N THR A 12 7.13 -2.05 8.57
CA THR A 12 5.91 -2.69 8.02
C THR A 12 4.94 -1.69 7.42
N ASN A 13 4.97 -0.43 7.88
CA ASN A 13 4.07 0.60 7.39
C ASN A 13 4.73 1.99 7.45
N ILE A 14 4.29 2.92 6.59
CA ILE A 14 4.67 4.34 6.63
C ILE A 14 3.38 5.15 6.78
N ILE A 15 3.28 5.97 7.82
CA ILE A 15 2.12 6.81 8.09
C ILE A 15 2.49 8.28 8.01
N ILE A 16 1.58 9.10 7.49
CA ILE A 16 1.70 10.56 7.48
C ILE A 16 0.75 11.10 8.53
N ALA A 17 1.29 11.75 9.56
CA ALA A 17 0.50 12.29 10.67
C ALA A 17 1.07 13.62 11.18
N SER A 18 0.30 14.31 12.02
CA SER A 18 0.76 15.50 12.75
C SER A 18 1.77 15.11 13.84
N GLU A 19 2.54 16.08 14.34
CA GLU A 19 3.55 15.84 15.38
C GLU A 19 2.94 15.32 16.70
N ASP A 20 1.68 15.69 16.96
CA ASP A 20 0.88 15.27 18.12
C ASP A 20 0.23 13.88 17.98
N TYR A 21 0.57 13.13 16.92
CA TYR A 21 -0.02 11.82 16.68
C TYR A 21 0.42 10.79 17.73
N VAL A 22 -0.57 10.25 18.46
CA VAL A 22 -0.38 9.16 19.42
C VAL A 22 -0.72 7.84 18.73
N HIS A 23 0.28 6.99 18.53
CA HIS A 23 0.10 5.69 17.92
C HIS A 23 -0.60 4.71 18.88
N GLY A 24 -1.67 4.06 18.42
CA GLY A 24 -2.52 3.17 19.24
C GLY A 24 -2.29 1.67 19.03
N PHE A 25 -1.22 1.27 18.33
CA PHE A 25 -0.89 -0.13 18.04
C PHE A 25 0.43 -0.53 18.72
N ASP A 26 0.68 -1.83 18.84
CA ASP A 26 1.89 -2.42 19.45
C ASP A 26 3.22 -2.18 18.69
N GLY A 27 3.24 -1.25 17.72
CA GLY A 27 4.42 -0.90 16.93
C GLY A 27 5.09 0.39 17.40
N GLU A 28 6.37 0.56 17.08
CA GLU A 28 7.08 1.82 17.33
C GLU A 28 7.00 2.72 16.09
N ALA A 29 6.41 3.91 16.25
CA ALA A 29 6.32 4.91 15.19
C ALA A 29 7.51 5.86 15.27
N ILE A 30 8.40 5.77 14.30
CA ILE A 30 9.69 6.48 14.28
C ILE A 30 9.68 7.50 13.15
N SER A 31 9.87 8.77 13.47
CA SER A 31 9.91 9.83 12.47
C SER A 31 11.00 9.55 11.44
N SER A 32 10.63 9.39 10.18
CA SER A 32 11.57 9.14 9.08
C SER A 32 10.93 9.51 7.75
N SER A 33 11.66 10.28 6.94
CA SER A 33 11.28 10.61 5.57
C SER A 33 12.03 9.77 4.52
N GLU A 34 12.99 8.95 4.94
CA GLU A 34 13.80 8.12 4.04
C GLU A 34 13.45 6.63 4.10
N ALA A 35 12.88 6.18 5.22
CA ALA A 35 12.54 4.77 5.41
C ALA A 35 11.42 4.36 4.45
N GLN A 36 11.54 3.13 3.91
CA GLN A 36 10.49 2.51 3.12
C GLN A 36 10.11 1.16 3.72
N ILE A 37 8.96 0.64 3.29
CA ILE A 37 8.48 -0.67 3.72
C ILE A 37 9.53 -1.75 3.38
N GLY A 38 9.81 -2.63 4.34
CA GLY A 38 10.81 -3.69 4.24
C GLY A 38 12.23 -3.29 4.67
N TRP A 39 12.47 -2.03 5.01
CA TRP A 39 13.76 -1.62 5.58
C TRP A 39 13.94 -2.20 6.97
N THR A 40 15.19 -2.53 7.32
CA THR A 40 15.54 -2.96 8.68
C THR A 40 15.82 -1.74 9.54
N TYR A 41 15.27 -1.69 10.74
CA TYR A 41 15.59 -0.67 11.74
C TYR A 41 16.37 -1.29 12.88
N LYS A 42 17.60 -0.81 13.10
CA LYS A 42 18.48 -1.31 14.15
C LYS A 42 19.39 -0.19 14.65
N ASP A 43 19.54 -0.07 15.97
CA ASP A 43 20.43 0.90 16.61
C ASP A 43 20.18 2.36 16.17
N GLY A 44 18.92 2.73 15.90
CA GLY A 44 18.57 4.07 15.44
C GLY A 44 18.65 4.28 13.93
N VAL A 45 19.08 3.27 13.16
CA VAL A 45 19.40 3.40 11.73
C VAL A 45 18.47 2.54 10.88
N PHE A 46 17.94 3.14 9.82
CA PHE A 46 17.22 2.43 8.76
C PHE A 46 18.20 1.93 7.70
N SER A 47 18.11 0.66 7.34
CA SER A 47 18.92 0.04 6.28
C SER A 47 18.00 -0.56 5.21
N PRO A 48 18.28 -0.32 3.91
CA PRO A 48 17.47 -0.87 2.83
C PRO A 48 17.54 -2.41 2.84
N PRO A 49 16.46 -3.09 2.43
CA PRO A 49 16.49 -4.54 2.27
C PRO A 49 17.53 -4.94 1.24
N VAL A 50 18.21 -6.07 1.48
CA VAL A 50 19.11 -6.67 0.49
C VAL A 50 18.25 -7.19 -0.67
N VAL A 51 18.27 -6.49 -1.80
CA VAL A 51 17.66 -6.98 -3.03
C VAL A 51 18.54 -8.11 -3.55
N ASP A 52 18.17 -9.34 -3.24
CA ASP A 52 18.66 -10.49 -3.99
C ASP A 52 18.21 -10.33 -5.44
N GLU A 53 19.16 -10.23 -6.38
CA GLU A 53 18.90 -10.05 -7.81
C GLU A 53 17.98 -11.14 -8.40
N ASN A 54 17.85 -12.28 -7.70
CA ASN A 54 16.96 -13.38 -8.04
C ASN A 54 15.46 -13.07 -7.82
N THR A 55 15.12 -12.08 -6.99
CA THR A 55 13.71 -11.71 -6.71
C THR A 55 13.16 -10.61 -7.62
N LYS A 56 14.01 -9.96 -8.43
CA LYS A 56 13.63 -8.89 -9.37
C LYS A 56 12.64 -9.35 -10.45
N GLN A 57 12.48 -10.65 -10.68
CA GLN A 57 11.59 -11.18 -11.73
C GLN A 57 10.11 -11.28 -11.34
N LEU A 58 9.73 -11.05 -10.08
CA LEU A 58 8.31 -11.20 -9.66
C LEU A 58 7.54 -9.87 -9.57
N SER A 59 8.22 -8.71 -9.65
CA SER A 59 7.56 -7.40 -9.58
C SER A 59 7.15 -6.81 -10.95
N SER A 60 7.35 -7.55 -12.04
CA SER A 60 6.84 -7.20 -13.37
C SER A 60 5.67 -8.09 -13.77
N THR A 61 4.63 -8.16 -12.95
CA THR A 61 3.29 -8.39 -13.52
C THR A 61 2.67 -7.02 -13.70
N GLU A 62 3.08 -6.43 -14.82
CA GLU A 62 2.44 -5.30 -15.50
C GLU A 62 0.93 -5.52 -15.56
N MET A 63 0.16 -4.49 -15.19
CA MET A 63 -1.28 -4.47 -15.37
C MET A 63 -1.59 -4.41 -16.87
N ALA A 64 -1.57 -5.56 -17.52
CA ALA A 64 -2.11 -5.71 -18.86
C ALA A 64 -3.61 -5.97 -18.78
N GLU A 65 -4.35 -4.94 -19.17
CA GLU A 65 -5.59 -5.04 -19.95
C GLU A 65 -6.87 -5.51 -19.21
N THR A 66 -7.71 -4.54 -18.86
CA THR A 66 -9.14 -4.66 -19.23
C THR A 66 -9.69 -3.26 -19.50
N ASP A 67 -9.41 -2.78 -20.71
CA ASP A 67 -10.32 -1.87 -21.41
C ASP A 67 -11.62 -2.64 -21.64
N ALA A 68 -12.58 -2.46 -20.74
CA ALA A 68 -13.95 -2.86 -21.02
C ALA A 68 -14.64 -1.64 -21.66
N PRO A 69 -14.92 -1.64 -22.97
CA PRO A 69 -15.85 -0.67 -23.52
C PRO A 69 -17.21 -0.93 -22.87
N VAL A 70 -17.69 0.06 -22.11
CA VAL A 70 -19.08 0.11 -21.66
C VAL A 70 -19.97 0.18 -22.89
N GLU A 71 -20.43 -0.98 -23.37
CA GLU A 71 -21.56 -1.07 -24.29
C GLU A 71 -22.81 -0.51 -23.59
N PRO A 72 -23.50 0.49 -24.17
CA PRO A 72 -24.80 0.93 -23.65
C PRO A 72 -25.82 -0.17 -23.93
N ILE A 73 -26.23 -0.88 -22.88
CA ILE A 73 -27.38 -1.79 -22.89
C ILE A 73 -28.65 -1.06 -23.35
N LYS A 74 -28.94 -1.18 -24.65
CA LYS A 74 -30.23 -0.91 -25.28
C LYS A 74 -31.21 -1.99 -24.81
N GLY A 75 -32.19 -1.62 -23.99
CA GLY A 75 -33.04 -2.54 -23.24
C GLY A 75 -34.07 -3.34 -24.05
N PRO A 76 -35.00 -4.06 -23.37
CA PRO A 76 -36.27 -4.49 -23.95
C PRO A 76 -37.40 -3.55 -23.52
N LYS A 77 -38.16 -3.07 -24.53
CA LYS A 77 -39.51 -2.55 -24.35
C LYS A 77 -40.48 -3.72 -24.13
N GLU A 78 -41.64 -3.36 -23.56
CA GLU A 78 -42.92 -4.10 -23.42
C GLU A 78 -43.11 -4.89 -22.12
N LYS A 79 -44.25 -4.87 -21.44
CA LYS A 79 -45.50 -4.08 -21.43
C LYS A 79 -46.34 -4.67 -20.27
N LEU A 80 -47.27 -3.86 -19.73
CA LEU A 80 -48.57 -4.22 -19.14
C LEU A 80 -48.71 -4.21 -17.59
N GLU A 81 -49.64 -3.34 -17.15
CA GLU A 81 -50.55 -3.41 -15.98
C GLU A 81 -49.92 -3.43 -14.56
N GLN A 82 -50.43 -2.74 -13.53
CA GLN A 82 -51.77 -2.24 -13.21
C GLN A 82 -51.64 -1.30 -11.98
N ALA A 83 -52.30 -0.13 -12.00
CA ALA A 83 -53.00 0.54 -10.88
C ALA A 83 -53.42 1.97 -11.28
#